data_AF-A0A836QUD1-F1
#
_entry.id   AF-A0A836QUD1-F1
#
_cell.length_a   1.000
_cell.length_b   1.000
_cell.length_c   1.000
_cell.angle_alpha   90.00
_cell.angle_beta   90.00
_cell.angle_gamma   90.00
#
_symmetry.space_group_name_H-M   'P 1'
#
loop_
_entity.id
_entity.type
_entity.pdbx_description
1 polymer ?
#
loop_
_entity_poly.entity_id
_entity_poly.type
_entity_poly.pdbx_seq_one_letter_code
_entity_poly.pdbx_strand_id
1 'polypeptide(L)'
;MIKAISVSILFILVIAFVFQNQEIFLHEFLIAYDIKISSFDNKSVSNSLLLAGSFLLGVVICLVSIGLSSISKSVEINELKKKINTLEKAALSKEVK
;
A
#
# COMPACT_ATOMS: atom_id res chain seq x y z
N MET A 1 -15.81 -10.83 -17.50
CA MET A 1 -15.10 -12.05 -17.93
C MET A 1 -13.60 -11.83 -18.14
N ILE A 2 -13.19 -10.88 -18.99
CA ILE A 2 -11.76 -10.57 -19.26
C ILE A 2 -10.96 -10.23 -17.99
N LYS A 3 -11.53 -9.46 -17.05
CA LYS A 3 -10.85 -9.15 -15.77
C LYS A 3 -10.54 -10.41 -14.94
N ALA A 4 -11.48 -11.37 -14.88
CA ALA A 4 -11.28 -12.62 -14.17
C ALA A 4 -10.23 -13.50 -14.86
N ILE A 5 -10.26 -13.57 -16.19
CA ILE A 5 -9.25 -14.29 -16.99
C ILE A 5 -7.86 -13.70 -16.77
N SER A 6 -7.74 -12.37 -16.78
CA SER A 6 -6.46 -11.68 -16.52
C SER A 6 -5.93 -11.95 -15.11
N VAL A 7 -6.79 -11.94 -14.09
CA VAL A 7 -6.41 -12.29 -12.72
C VAL A 7 -5.97 -13.75 -12.62
N SER A 8 -6.69 -14.68 -13.25
CA SER A 8 -6.30 -16.10 -13.25
C SER A 8 -4.98 -16.36 -13.97
N ILE A 9 -4.72 -15.70 -15.11
CA ILE A 9 -3.45 -15.79 -15.83
C ILE A 9 -2.31 -15.23 -14.97
N LEU A 10 -2.52 -14.06 -14.35
CA LEU A 10 -1.55 -13.45 -13.45
C LEU A 10 -1.24 -14.39 -12.28
N PHE A 11 -2.25 -15.02 -11.70
CA PHE A 11 -2.09 -15.98 -10.61
C PHE A 11 -1.24 -17.19 -11.02
N ILE A 12 -1.52 -17.79 -12.18
CA ILE A 12 -0.75 -18.91 -12.71
C ILE A 12 0.71 -18.50 -12.99
N LEU A 13 0.94 -17.31 -13.56
CA LEU A 13 2.28 -16.79 -13.81
C LEU A 13 3.06 -16.58 -12.52
N VAL A 14 2.42 -16.05 -11.48
CA VAL A 14 3.04 -15.87 -10.16
C VAL A 14 3.42 -17.23 -9.57
N ILE A 15 2.54 -18.23 -9.63
CA ILE A 15 2.85 -19.59 -9.16
C ILE A 15 4.03 -20.17 -9.93
N ALA A 16 3.99 -20.12 -11.27
CA ALA A 16 5.06 -20.64 -12.11
C ALA A 16 6.40 -19.95 -11.82
N PHE A 17 6.38 -18.63 -11.61
CA PHE A 17 7.56 -17.85 -11.23
C PHE A 17 8.14 -18.31 -9.87
N VAL A 18 7.29 -18.54 -8.87
CA VAL A 18 7.73 -19.02 -7.55
C VAL A 18 8.38 -20.40 -7.66
N PHE A 19 7.78 -21.34 -8.40
CA PHE A 19 8.34 -22.68 -8.58
C PHE A 19 9.63 -22.69 -9.43
N GLN A 20 9.71 -21.87 -10.47
CA GLN A 20 10.94 -21.76 -11.28
C GLN A 20 12.12 -21.18 -10.49
N ASN A 21 11.84 -20.32 -9.50
CA ASN A 21 12.83 -19.65 -8.68
C ASN A 21 12.91 -20.26 -7.27
N GLN A 22 12.48 -21.51 -7.10
CA GLN A 22 12.30 -22.14 -5.79
C GLN A 22 13.58 -22.13 -4.92
N GLU A 23 14.77 -22.25 -5.52
CA GLU A 23 16.05 -22.15 -4.80
C GLU A 23 16.20 -20.80 -4.09
N ILE A 24 15.80 -19.70 -4.73
CA ILE A 24 15.84 -18.36 -4.13
C ILE A 24 14.97 -18.31 -2.87
N PHE A 25 13.85 -19.02 -2.82
CA PHE A 25 12.95 -19.05 -1.66
C PHE A 25 13.44 -19.95 -0.52
N LEU A 26 14.15 -21.03 -0.85
CA LEU A 26 14.63 -22.03 0.10
C LEU A 26 16.00 -21.69 0.72
N HIS A 27 16.76 -20.79 0.11
CA HIS A 27 18.02 -20.34 0.69
C HIS A 27 17.82 -19.69 2.06
N GLU A 28 18.69 -20.05 2.99
CA GLU A 28 18.79 -19.40 4.28
C GLU A 28 19.96 -18.41 4.28
N PHE A 29 19.76 -17.28 4.94
CA PHE A 29 20.76 -16.26 5.13
C PHE A 29 20.99 -16.05 6.62
N LEU A 30 22.25 -15.89 7.00
CA LEU A 30 22.59 -15.46 8.35
C LEU A 30 22.35 -13.95 8.44
N ILE A 31 21.44 -13.57 9.33
CA ILE A 31 21.19 -12.17 9.62
C ILE A 31 21.79 -11.89 10.99
N ALA A 32 22.74 -10.96 11.02
CA ALA A 32 23.17 -10.27 12.22
C ALA A 32 22.40 -8.95 12.28
N TYR A 33 21.66 -8.75 13.37
CA TYR A 33 20.88 -7.54 13.58
C TYR A 33 21.16 -7.04 14.99
N ASP A 34 21.76 -5.86 15.09
CA ASP A 34 22.12 -5.22 16.34
C ASP A 34 21.45 -3.85 16.43
N ILE A 35 20.34 -3.78 17.16
CA ILE A 35 19.77 -2.51 17.63
C ILE A 35 19.50 -2.59 19.12
N LYS A 36 19.54 -1.41 19.75
CA LYS A 36 19.45 -1.16 21.20
C LYS A 36 18.27 -1.85 21.94
N ILE A 37 17.26 -2.32 21.21
CA ILE A 37 16.01 -2.91 21.74
C ILE A 37 15.98 -4.44 21.58
N SER A 38 16.74 -4.99 20.63
CA SER A 38 16.85 -6.43 20.38
C SER A 38 18.04 -6.71 19.47
N SER A 39 18.93 -7.60 19.90
CA SER A 39 20.08 -8.05 19.11
C SER A 39 19.99 -9.55 18.84
N PHE A 40 20.17 -9.97 17.58
CA PHE A 40 20.34 -11.38 17.23
C PHE A 40 21.65 -11.56 16.49
N ASP A 41 22.47 -12.48 16.98
CA ASP A 41 23.77 -12.80 16.41
C ASP A 41 23.65 -14.07 15.55
N ASN A 42 23.98 -13.94 14.26
CA ASN A 42 23.99 -15.02 13.26
C ASN A 42 22.76 -15.94 13.28
N LYS A 43 21.56 -15.37 13.28
CA LYS A 43 20.34 -16.18 13.18
C LYS A 43 20.13 -16.57 11.72
N SER A 44 20.02 -17.87 11.45
CA SER A 44 19.59 -18.35 10.14
C SER A 44 18.13 -18.00 9.91
N VAL A 45 17.84 -17.28 8.84
CA VAL A 45 16.49 -16.86 8.44
C VAL A 45 16.28 -17.26 6.99
N SER A 46 15.13 -17.89 6.71
CA SER A 46 14.78 -18.24 5.34
C SER A 46 14.48 -17.00 4.51
N ASN A 47 14.94 -16.99 3.26
CA ASN A 47 14.65 -15.90 2.34
C ASN A 47 13.14 -15.73 2.10
N SER A 48 12.39 -16.83 2.16
CA SER A 48 10.92 -16.80 2.15
C SER A 48 10.33 -15.91 3.24
N LEU A 49 10.87 -15.96 4.46
CA LEU A 49 10.41 -15.12 5.57
C LEU A 49 10.75 -13.64 5.34
N LEU A 50 11.94 -13.36 4.80
CA LEU A 50 12.35 -12.00 4.41
C LEU A 50 11.47 -11.42 3.30
N LEU A 51 11.17 -12.21 2.28
CA LEU A 51 10.30 -11.82 1.17
C LEU A 51 8.87 -11.57 1.65
N ALA A 52 8.33 -12.44 2.50
CA ALA A 52 7.02 -12.23 3.10
C ALA A 52 6.99 -10.96 3.98
N GLY A 53 8.03 -10.75 4.80
CA GLY A 53 8.16 -9.57 5.65
C GLY A 53 8.24 -8.26 4.85
N SER A 54 9.04 -8.24 3.78
CA SER A 54 9.18 -7.06 2.90
C SER A 54 7.90 -6.77 2.12
N PHE A 55 7.19 -7.81 1.63
CA PHE A 55 5.88 -7.66 1.01
C PHE A 55 4.86 -7.04 1.98
N LEU A 56 4.75 -7.58 3.20
CA LEU A 56 3.84 -7.05 4.21
C LEU A 56 4.15 -5.60 4.59
N LEU A 57 5.43 -5.26 4.74
CA LEU A 57 5.86 -3.87 4.96
C LEU A 57 5.40 -2.96 3.81
N GLY A 58 5.58 -3.40 2.56
CA GLY A 58 5.10 -2.67 1.37
C GLY A 58 3.59 -2.46 1.37
N VAL A 59 2.80 -3.48 1.74
CA VAL A 59 1.33 -3.37 1.88
C VAL A 59 0.96 -2.33 2.94
N VAL A 60 1.61 -2.35 4.10
CA VAL A 60 1.35 -1.38 5.18
C VAL A 60 1.64 0.05 4.71
N ILE A 61 2.79 0.29 4.07
CA ILE A 61 3.14 1.61 3.52
C ILE A 61 2.09 2.08 2.50
N CYS A 62 1.63 1.18 1.63
CA CYS A 62 0.61 1.47 0.64
C CYS A 62 -0.72 1.87 1.29
N LEU A 63 -1.18 1.10 2.28
CA LEU A 63 -2.41 1.39 3.02
C LEU A 63 -2.36 2.75 3.74
N VAL A 64 -1.23 3.05 4.40
CA VAL A 64 -1.02 4.35 5.04
C VAL A 64 -1.07 5.48 4.02
N SER A 65 -0.41 5.30 2.87
CA SER A 65 -0.39 6.31 1.79
C SER A 65 -1.78 6.56 1.19
N ILE A 66 -2.57 5.50 0.97
CA ILE A 66 -3.95 5.60 0.50
C ILE A 66 -4.81 6.34 1.54
N GLY A 67 -4.67 5.99 2.82
CA GLY A 67 -5.38 6.63 3.91
C GLY A 67 -5.11 8.13 3.98
N LEU A 68 -3.83 8.52 3.96
CA LEU A 68 -3.41 9.92 3.97
C LEU A 68 -3.92 10.69 2.75
N SER A 69 -3.82 10.10 1.55
CA SER A 69 -4.32 10.72 0.33
C SER A 69 -5.83 10.92 0.36
N SER A 70 -6.57 9.94 0.87
CA SER A 70 -8.03 10.01 1.01
C SER A 70 -8.45 11.13 1.98
N ILE A 71 -7.78 11.24 3.13
CA ILE A 71 -8.03 12.31 4.10
C ILE A 71 -7.75 13.67 3.47
N SER A 72 -6.60 13.84 2.81
CA SER A 72 -6.23 15.10 2.15
C SER A 72 -7.28 15.53 1.12
N LYS A 73 -7.72 14.60 0.26
CA LYS A 73 -8.75 14.87 -0.74
C LYS A 73 -10.09 15.21 -0.09
N SER A 74 -10.44 14.55 1.01
CA SER A 74 -11.69 14.83 1.74
C SER A 74 -11.71 16.26 2.29
N VAL A 75 -10.59 16.74 2.84
CA VAL A 75 -10.44 18.13 3.32
C VAL A 75 -10.59 19.11 2.17
N GLU A 76 -9.89 18.90 1.06
CA GLU A 76 -9.95 19.77 -0.12
C GLU A 76 -11.38 19.86 -0.69
N ILE A 77 -12.08 18.72 -0.81
CA ILE A 77 -13.48 18.67 -1.25
C ILE A 77 -14.37 19.48 -0.31
N ASN A 78 -14.16 19.39 1.00
CA ASN A 78 -14.95 20.13 1.98
C ASN A 78 -14.70 21.65 1.89
N GLU A 79 -13.47 22.07 1.67
CA GLU A 79 -13.14 23.48 1.43
C GLU A 79 -13.79 24.01 0.14
N LEU A 80 -13.70 23.25 -0.95
CA LEU A 80 -14.37 23.60 -2.20
C LEU A 80 -15.88 23.72 -2.03
N LYS A 81 -16.50 22.78 -1.30
CA LYS A 81 -17.93 22.81 -1.00
C LYS A 81 -18.33 24.03 -0.18
N LYS A 82 -17.51 24.43 0.81
CA LYS A 82 -17.73 25.67 1.57
C LYS A 82 -17.68 26.91 0.67
N LYS A 83 -16.68 26.99 -0.22
CA LYS A 83 -16.55 28.10 -1.20
C LYS A 83 -17.77 28.19 -2.11
N ILE A 84 -18.23 27.07 -2.65
CA ILE A 84 -19.44 27.01 -3.49
C ILE A 84 -20.65 27.57 -2.72
N ASN A 85 -20.90 27.06 -1.50
CA ASN A 85 -22.02 27.53 -0.68
C ASN A 85 -21.95 29.05 -0.37
N THR A 86 -20.76 29.60 -0.15
CA THR A 86 -20.61 31.04 0.08
C THR A 86 -20.92 31.86 -1.17
N LEU A 87 -20.50 31.39 -2.34
CA LEU A 87 -20.77 32.06 -3.62
C LEU A 87 -22.25 32.00 -3.98
N GLU A 88 -22.91 30.86 -3.80
CA GLU A 88 -24.35 30.72 -4.03
C GLU A 88 -25.18 31.65 -3.12
N LYS A 89 -24.83 31.72 -1.83
CA LYS A 89 -25.51 32.65 -0.89
C LYS A 89 -25.30 34.12 -1.27
N ALA A 90 -24.10 34.48 -1.74
CA ALA A 90 -23.81 35.84 -2.20
C ALA A 90 -24.56 36.20 -3.50
N ALA A 91 -24.74 35.23 -4.40
CA ALA A 91 -25.54 35.40 -5.62
C ALA A 91 -27.03 35.60 -5.30
N LEU A 92 -27.61 34.73 -4.46
CA LEU A 92 -29.00 34.85 -3.99
C LEU A 92 -29.27 36.18 -3.26
N SER A 93 -28.31 36.67 -2.47
CA SER A 93 -28.43 37.97 -1.80
C SER A 93 -28.42 39.17 -2.76
N LYS A 94 -27.88 39.03 -3.98
CA LYS A 94 -27.85 40.10 -4.98
C LYS A 94 -29.11 40.16 -5.85
N GLU A 95 -29.85 39.07 -5.99
CA GLU A 95 -31.10 39.04 -6.77
C GLU A 95 -32.33 39.54 -5.98
N VAL A 96 -32.24 39.60 -4.65
CA VAL A 96 -33.34 40.04 -3.76
C VAL A 96 -33.33 41.56 -3.48
N LYS A 97 -32.41 42.31 -4.09
CA LYS A 97 -32.25 43.76 -3.88
C LYS A 97 -32.38 44.52 -5.18
#